data_AF-A0A1R1CVM5-F1
#
_entry.id   AF-A0A1R1CVM5-F1
#
_cell.length_a   1.000
_cell.length_b   1.000
_cell.length_c   1.000
_cell.angle_alpha   90.00
_cell.angle_beta   90.00
_cell.angle_gamma   90.00
#
_symmetry.space_group_name_H-M   'P 1'
#
loop_
_entity.id
_entity.type
_entity.pdbx_description
1 polymer ?
#
loop_
_entity_poly.entity_id
_entity_poly.type
_entity_poly.pdbx_seq_one_letter_code
_entity_poly.pdbx_strand_id
1 'polypeptide(L)'
;MSWWGMNGLQGTAGHAEETSEKIRLIAENGFDGINAFVPAPEERGLWKELLEQYGLSFSVNAYPASLTEMSDFLEEAAAFGKVSYINAQVMRPFLTGESAIELLSGIDALSREAGIPVYIETHRGTITQDLIRMQQFLQSLPELRLTIDYSHYVVAGELHTISPEAEQLLQALLPNASSIHTRISNGEQIQIDAGPEGNHPMLPHFAGWWESAMRHWRMASKAENRNFPVVIELGPAPYAITVDEAASRQVEISNRWSQSLYLKGLVQQLWEKSSF
;
A
#
# COMPACT_ATOMS: atom_id res chain seq x y z
N MET A 1 -6.93 5.78 2.36
CA MET A 1 -6.47 5.55 3.75
C MET A 1 -6.33 4.05 3.97
N SER A 2 -5.30 3.58 4.67
CA SER A 2 -5.23 2.20 5.15
C SER A 2 -6.13 2.01 6.37
N TRP A 3 -6.94 0.95 6.39
CA TRP A 3 -7.91 0.71 7.46
C TRP A 3 -7.25 0.51 8.83
N TRP A 4 -6.15 -0.22 8.88
CA TRP A 4 -5.36 -0.43 10.11
C TRP A 4 -4.71 0.85 10.63
N GLY A 5 -4.57 1.88 9.78
CA GLY A 5 -4.20 3.23 10.18
C GLY A 5 -5.11 3.81 11.27
N MET A 6 -6.35 3.34 11.37
CA MET A 6 -7.36 3.80 12.34
C MET A 6 -7.34 3.03 13.68
N ASN A 7 -6.52 1.99 13.82
CA ASN A 7 -6.51 1.15 15.02
C ASN A 7 -5.58 1.72 16.09
N GLY A 8 -5.97 1.65 17.38
CA GLY A 8 -5.06 1.99 18.47
C GLY A 8 -4.69 3.47 18.56
N LEU A 9 -5.58 4.36 18.12
CA LEU A 9 -5.34 5.81 18.05
C LEU A 9 -5.76 6.58 19.32
N GLN A 10 -5.87 5.92 20.48
CA GLN A 10 -6.31 6.52 21.74
C GLN A 10 -5.54 7.82 22.04
N GLY A 11 -6.27 8.87 22.42
CA GLY A 11 -5.68 10.18 22.72
C GLY A 11 -5.31 11.04 21.51
N THR A 12 -5.59 10.59 20.29
CA THR A 12 -5.44 11.39 19.07
C THR A 12 -6.80 11.82 18.51
N ALA A 13 -6.81 12.80 17.61
CA ALA A 13 -8.03 13.24 16.91
C ALA A 13 -8.57 12.20 15.90
N GLY A 14 -7.82 11.12 15.61
CA GLY A 14 -8.26 10.02 14.75
C GLY A 14 -8.86 8.85 15.52
N HIS A 15 -8.99 8.96 16.84
CA HIS A 15 -9.59 7.90 17.65
C HIS A 15 -11.07 7.72 17.32
N ALA A 16 -11.44 6.48 16.99
CA ALA A 16 -12.80 6.03 16.87
C ALA A 16 -12.85 4.53 17.20
N GLU A 17 -13.84 4.11 17.98
CA GLU A 17 -14.04 2.70 18.33
C GLU A 17 -14.88 2.01 17.26
N GLU A 18 -16.00 2.63 16.88
CA GLU A 18 -16.99 2.09 15.96
C GLU A 18 -16.55 2.20 14.49
N THR A 19 -16.87 1.17 13.70
CA THR A 19 -16.60 1.12 12.26
C THR A 19 -17.19 2.33 11.52
N SER A 20 -18.41 2.72 11.87
CA SER A 20 -19.10 3.86 11.25
C SER A 20 -18.39 5.18 11.49
N GLU A 21 -17.88 5.40 12.69
CA GLU A 21 -17.15 6.60 13.04
C GLU A 21 -15.77 6.64 12.37
N LYS A 22 -15.06 5.52 12.28
CA LYS A 22 -13.80 5.42 11.52
C LYS A 22 -14.01 5.80 10.05
N ILE A 23 -15.02 5.23 9.40
CA ILE A 23 -15.31 5.53 7.98
C ILE A 23 -15.68 7.00 7.80
N ARG A 24 -16.52 7.55 8.70
CA ARG A 24 -16.87 8.97 8.71
C ARG A 24 -15.65 9.87 8.85
N LEU A 25 -14.75 9.59 9.79
CA LEU A 25 -13.51 10.35 9.99
C LEU A 25 -12.63 10.32 8.74
N ILE A 26 -12.51 9.17 8.08
CA ILE A 26 -11.77 9.05 6.82
C ILE A 26 -12.40 9.96 5.75
N ALA A 27 -13.72 9.90 5.57
CA ALA A 27 -14.42 10.70 4.56
C ALA A 27 -14.34 12.21 4.85
N GLU A 28 -14.68 12.63 6.08
CA GLU A 28 -14.70 14.05 6.49
C GLU A 28 -13.31 14.70 6.46
N ASN A 29 -12.25 13.90 6.57
CA ASN A 29 -10.88 14.37 6.41
C ASN A 29 -10.35 14.25 4.98
N GLY A 30 -11.22 14.09 3.98
CA GLY A 30 -10.92 14.25 2.56
C GLY A 30 -10.03 13.16 1.98
N PHE A 31 -10.24 11.91 2.38
CA PHE A 31 -9.75 10.72 1.67
C PHE A 31 -10.82 10.22 0.70
N ASP A 32 -10.40 9.71 -0.46
CA ASP A 32 -11.31 9.24 -1.52
C ASP A 32 -11.55 7.72 -1.50
N GLY A 33 -10.98 7.02 -0.52
CA GLY A 33 -11.13 5.57 -0.42
C GLY A 33 -10.43 4.93 0.77
N ILE A 34 -10.80 3.67 0.98
CA ILE A 34 -10.30 2.82 2.06
C ILE A 34 -9.68 1.55 1.46
N ASN A 35 -8.44 1.24 1.87
CA ASN A 35 -7.83 -0.06 1.67
C ASN A 35 -7.95 -0.88 2.96
N ALA A 36 -8.66 -2.01 2.95
CA ALA A 36 -9.00 -2.77 4.15
C ALA A 36 -8.85 -4.29 3.98
N PHE A 37 -9.48 -5.07 4.86
CA PHE A 37 -9.77 -6.48 4.62
C PHE A 37 -11.20 -6.61 4.08
N VAL A 38 -11.55 -7.77 3.50
CA VAL A 38 -12.96 -8.03 3.18
C VAL A 38 -13.75 -8.06 4.51
N PRO A 39 -14.81 -7.24 4.67
CA PRO A 39 -15.58 -7.24 5.91
C PRO A 39 -16.27 -8.58 6.18
N ALA A 40 -16.39 -8.94 7.45
CA ALA A 40 -17.11 -10.13 7.89
C ALA A 40 -18.56 -10.09 7.36
N PRO A 41 -19.18 -11.25 7.03
CA PRO A 41 -20.50 -11.30 6.39
C PRO A 41 -21.57 -10.41 7.03
N GLU A 42 -21.62 -10.36 8.35
CA GLU A 42 -22.53 -9.58 9.16
C GLU A 42 -22.31 -8.05 9.07
N GLU A 43 -21.08 -7.61 8.77
CA GLU A 43 -20.74 -6.19 8.65
C GLU A 43 -20.86 -5.67 7.20
N ARG A 44 -20.94 -6.57 6.21
CA ARG A 44 -20.90 -6.19 4.78
C ARG A 44 -21.99 -5.19 4.40
N GLY A 45 -23.18 -5.30 4.99
CA GLY A 45 -24.28 -4.36 4.76
C GLY A 45 -23.93 -2.94 5.18
N LEU A 46 -23.44 -2.78 6.42
CA LEU A 46 -23.01 -1.50 6.98
C LEU A 46 -21.87 -0.88 6.15
N TRP A 47 -20.86 -1.68 5.81
CA TRP A 47 -19.74 -1.21 4.99
C TRP A 47 -20.21 -0.69 3.62
N LYS A 48 -21.08 -1.43 2.92
CA LYS A 48 -21.61 -1.01 1.62
C LYS A 48 -22.40 0.29 1.72
N GLU A 49 -23.27 0.41 2.72
CA GLU A 49 -24.06 1.61 2.98
C GLU A 49 -23.16 2.82 3.19
N LEU A 50 -22.17 2.71 4.08
CA LEU A 50 -21.29 3.83 4.42
C LEU A 50 -20.34 4.21 3.28
N LEU A 51 -19.78 3.23 2.56
CA LEU A 51 -18.95 3.49 1.38
C LEU A 51 -19.74 4.25 0.31
N GLU A 52 -21.00 3.89 0.09
CA GLU A 52 -21.88 4.58 -0.85
C GLU A 52 -22.30 5.96 -0.35
N GLN A 53 -22.68 6.09 0.92
CA GLN A 53 -23.06 7.35 1.55
C GLN A 53 -21.95 8.40 1.43
N TYR A 54 -20.70 8.00 1.64
CA TYR A 54 -19.54 8.90 1.61
C TYR A 54 -18.82 8.94 0.25
N GLY A 55 -19.29 8.17 -0.75
CA GLY A 55 -18.67 8.12 -2.08
C GLY A 55 -17.23 7.57 -2.06
N LEU A 56 -16.89 6.70 -1.13
CA LEU A 56 -15.54 6.17 -0.95
C LEU A 56 -15.29 4.98 -1.87
N SER A 57 -14.16 4.99 -2.57
CA SER A 57 -13.64 3.79 -3.22
C SER A 57 -13.15 2.76 -2.20
N PHE A 58 -13.17 1.48 -2.58
CA PHE A 58 -12.81 0.39 -1.68
C PHE A 58 -11.87 -0.61 -2.35
N SER A 59 -10.77 -0.93 -1.68
CA SER A 59 -9.83 -1.97 -2.05
C SER A 59 -9.52 -2.86 -0.85
N VAL A 60 -9.02 -4.06 -1.10
CA VAL A 60 -8.75 -5.04 -0.04
C VAL A 60 -7.36 -5.66 -0.15
N ASN A 61 -6.82 -6.08 0.99
CA ASN A 61 -5.56 -6.81 1.09
C ASN A 61 -5.76 -8.33 1.12
N ALA A 62 -4.99 -9.04 0.29
CA ALA A 62 -4.89 -10.50 0.25
C ALA A 62 -3.49 -10.98 0.64
N TYR A 63 -3.41 -12.17 1.22
CA TYR A 63 -2.14 -12.78 1.68
C TYR A 63 -1.94 -14.21 1.16
N PRO A 64 -2.07 -14.48 -0.16
CA PRO A 64 -2.05 -15.84 -0.68
C PRO A 64 -0.64 -16.46 -0.67
N ALA A 65 -0.52 -17.74 -0.31
CA ALA A 65 0.69 -18.55 -0.50
C ALA A 65 0.62 -19.46 -1.74
N SER A 66 -0.56 -19.58 -2.35
CA SER A 66 -0.88 -20.47 -3.47
C SER A 66 -1.96 -19.89 -4.40
N LEU A 67 -2.13 -20.50 -5.59
CA LEU A 67 -3.19 -20.12 -6.54
C LEU A 67 -4.59 -20.45 -6.01
N THR A 68 -4.74 -21.55 -5.25
CA THR A 68 -6.01 -21.91 -4.61
C THR A 68 -6.43 -20.84 -3.61
N GLU A 69 -5.55 -20.42 -2.71
CA GLU A 69 -5.86 -19.36 -1.74
C GLU A 69 -6.20 -18.02 -2.43
N MET A 70 -5.53 -17.69 -3.54
CA MET A 70 -5.86 -16.51 -4.32
C MET A 70 -7.25 -16.63 -4.97
N SER A 71 -7.59 -17.81 -5.50
CA SER A 71 -8.90 -18.09 -6.08
C SER A 71 -10.02 -17.94 -5.04
N ASP A 72 -9.86 -18.56 -3.88
CA ASP A 72 -10.83 -18.48 -2.78
C ASP A 72 -11.02 -17.03 -2.32
N PHE A 73 -9.94 -16.26 -2.23
CA PHE A 73 -10.01 -14.83 -1.88
C PHE A 73 -10.70 -13.99 -2.95
N LEU A 74 -10.49 -14.29 -4.24
CA LEU A 74 -11.19 -13.62 -5.34
C LEU A 74 -12.69 -13.89 -5.29
N GLU A 75 -13.11 -15.11 -4.99
CA GLU A 75 -14.51 -15.46 -4.79
C GLU A 75 -15.11 -14.68 -3.61
N GLU A 76 -14.39 -14.57 -2.50
CA GLU A 76 -14.83 -13.79 -1.35
C GLU A 76 -14.96 -12.29 -1.67
N ALA A 77 -13.97 -11.71 -2.34
CA ALA A 77 -13.98 -10.32 -2.77
C ALA A 77 -15.12 -10.04 -3.78
N ALA A 78 -15.38 -10.98 -4.70
CA ALA A 78 -16.50 -10.92 -5.63
C ALA A 78 -17.86 -10.98 -4.90
N ALA A 79 -17.98 -11.83 -3.87
CA ALA A 79 -19.19 -11.93 -3.04
C ALA A 79 -19.44 -10.65 -2.22
N PHE A 80 -18.39 -9.94 -1.81
CA PHE A 80 -18.54 -8.59 -1.26
C PHE A 80 -19.04 -7.62 -2.35
N GLY A 81 -18.38 -7.58 -3.52
CA GLY A 81 -18.72 -6.69 -4.64
C GLY A 81 -18.25 -5.25 -4.44
N LYS A 82 -18.24 -4.43 -5.51
CA LYS A 82 -17.68 -3.05 -5.53
C LYS A 82 -16.22 -2.93 -5.01
N VAL A 83 -15.41 -3.99 -5.11
CA VAL A 83 -13.96 -3.94 -4.84
C VAL A 83 -13.24 -3.40 -6.07
N SER A 84 -12.50 -2.29 -5.91
CA SER A 84 -11.81 -1.59 -7.00
C SER A 84 -10.55 -2.33 -7.45
N TYR A 85 -9.80 -2.88 -6.48
CA TYR A 85 -8.66 -3.75 -6.71
C TYR A 85 -8.31 -4.53 -5.42
N ILE A 86 -7.49 -5.56 -5.57
CA ILE A 86 -6.88 -6.33 -4.49
C ILE A 86 -5.39 -6.02 -4.48
N ASN A 87 -4.88 -5.63 -3.32
CA ASN A 87 -3.45 -5.58 -3.05
C ASN A 87 -3.00 -6.92 -2.47
N ALA A 88 -2.09 -7.62 -3.14
CA ALA A 88 -1.69 -8.98 -2.77
C ALA A 88 -0.25 -9.02 -2.24
N GLN A 89 -0.11 -9.44 -0.99
CA GLN A 89 1.16 -9.83 -0.38
C GLN A 89 1.35 -11.34 -0.52
N VAL A 90 2.08 -11.77 -1.54
CA VAL A 90 2.23 -13.21 -1.85
C VAL A 90 3.21 -13.87 -0.87
N MET A 91 2.72 -14.73 0.02
CA MET A 91 3.39 -15.22 1.22
C MET A 91 4.42 -16.34 0.97
N ARG A 92 5.34 -16.09 0.03
CA ARG A 92 6.38 -17.03 -0.41
C ARG A 92 7.77 -16.36 -0.46
N PRO A 93 8.32 -15.89 0.68
CA PRO A 93 9.53 -15.06 0.72
C PRO A 93 10.76 -15.64 0.03
N PHE A 94 10.91 -16.96 0.07
CA PHE A 94 12.09 -17.65 -0.44
C PHE A 94 11.83 -18.39 -1.76
N LEU A 95 10.65 -18.27 -2.35
CA LEU A 95 10.36 -18.88 -3.65
C LEU A 95 11.04 -18.06 -4.76
N THR A 96 11.77 -18.75 -5.63
CA THR A 96 12.55 -18.14 -6.73
C THR A 96 12.43 -18.96 -8.00
N GLY A 97 13.03 -18.47 -9.10
CA GLY A 97 13.08 -19.18 -10.37
C GLY A 97 11.71 -19.35 -11.03
N GLU A 98 11.59 -20.39 -11.85
CA GLU A 98 10.39 -20.66 -12.66
C GLU A 98 9.12 -20.79 -11.81
N SER A 99 9.18 -21.49 -10.67
CA SER A 99 8.01 -21.63 -9.80
C SER A 99 7.50 -20.31 -9.20
N ALA A 100 8.37 -19.31 -9.02
CA ALA A 100 7.94 -17.97 -8.62
C ALA A 100 7.21 -17.26 -9.77
N ILE A 101 7.73 -17.38 -11.00
CA ILE A 101 7.11 -16.83 -12.21
C ILE A 101 5.75 -17.46 -12.46
N GLU A 102 5.64 -18.79 -12.35
CA GLU A 102 4.38 -19.52 -12.50
C GLU A 102 3.32 -19.06 -11.49
N LEU A 103 3.71 -18.88 -10.21
CA LEU A 103 2.79 -18.41 -9.19
C LEU A 103 2.30 -16.97 -9.48
N LEU A 104 3.21 -16.05 -9.80
CA LEU A 104 2.86 -14.66 -10.09
C LEU A 104 2.00 -14.54 -11.36
N SER A 105 2.37 -15.27 -12.42
CA SER A 105 1.61 -15.31 -13.67
C SER A 105 0.23 -15.94 -13.48
N GLY A 106 0.13 -17.00 -12.67
CA GLY A 106 -1.15 -17.63 -12.33
C GLY A 106 -2.07 -16.70 -11.54
N ILE A 107 -1.55 -15.92 -10.59
CA ILE A 107 -2.34 -14.90 -9.86
C ILE A 107 -2.88 -13.85 -10.84
N ASP A 108 -2.04 -13.40 -11.77
CA ASP A 108 -2.43 -12.43 -12.79
C ASP A 108 -3.47 -13.00 -13.78
N ALA A 109 -3.41 -14.30 -14.09
CA ALA A 109 -4.44 -15.00 -14.86
C ALA A 109 -5.78 -15.06 -14.10
N LEU A 110 -5.76 -15.47 -12.82
CA LEU A 110 -6.95 -15.51 -11.96
C LEU A 110 -7.59 -14.11 -11.81
N SER A 111 -6.76 -13.06 -11.69
CA SER A 111 -7.23 -11.67 -11.66
C SER A 111 -8.04 -11.31 -12.92
N ARG A 112 -7.56 -11.70 -14.10
CA ARG A 112 -8.26 -11.43 -15.36
C ARG A 112 -9.58 -12.22 -15.45
N GLU A 113 -9.57 -13.48 -15.03
CA GLU A 113 -10.75 -14.35 -15.04
C GLU A 113 -11.85 -13.82 -14.11
N ALA A 114 -11.49 -13.41 -12.90
CA ALA A 114 -12.42 -12.85 -11.92
C ALA A 114 -12.89 -11.42 -12.28
N GLY A 115 -12.20 -10.73 -13.20
CA GLY A 115 -12.48 -9.34 -13.53
C GLY A 115 -12.14 -8.33 -12.41
N ILE A 116 -11.40 -8.76 -11.38
CA ILE A 116 -10.97 -7.93 -10.26
C ILE A 116 -9.45 -7.70 -10.39
N PRO A 117 -8.98 -6.45 -10.57
CA PRO A 117 -7.55 -6.14 -10.60
C PRO A 117 -6.82 -6.63 -9.35
N VAL A 118 -5.77 -7.41 -9.52
CA VAL A 118 -4.83 -7.78 -8.45
C VAL A 118 -3.49 -7.11 -8.73
N TYR A 119 -2.97 -6.39 -7.74
CA TYR A 119 -1.66 -5.75 -7.76
C TYR A 119 -0.76 -6.43 -6.75
N ILE A 120 0.42 -6.89 -7.18
CA ILE A 120 1.37 -7.56 -6.30
C ILE A 120 2.15 -6.50 -5.52
N GLU A 121 2.12 -6.56 -4.20
CA GLU A 121 2.82 -5.59 -3.37
C GLU A 121 4.32 -5.89 -3.31
N THR A 122 5.16 -4.85 -3.42
CA THR A 122 6.57 -4.93 -3.04
C THR A 122 6.69 -4.91 -1.52
N HIS A 123 6.93 -6.05 -0.87
CA HIS A 123 6.86 -6.15 0.58
C HIS A 123 7.88 -7.15 1.14
N ARG A 124 8.57 -6.77 2.23
CA ARG A 124 9.51 -7.66 2.94
C ARG A 124 8.78 -8.89 3.50
N GLY A 125 9.41 -10.05 3.54
CA GLY A 125 8.75 -11.27 4.01
C GLY A 125 7.74 -11.87 3.01
N THR A 126 7.68 -11.36 1.78
CA THR A 126 6.85 -11.90 0.68
C THR A 126 7.73 -12.27 -0.52
N ILE A 127 7.16 -12.86 -1.56
CA ILE A 127 7.89 -13.24 -2.78
C ILE A 127 8.68 -12.07 -3.40
N THR A 128 8.22 -10.83 -3.19
CA THR A 128 8.81 -9.59 -3.72
C THR A 128 9.83 -8.94 -2.78
N GLN A 129 10.23 -9.60 -1.68
CA GLN A 129 11.08 -9.00 -0.63
C GLN A 129 12.47 -8.54 -1.06
N ASP A 130 12.96 -9.00 -2.22
CA ASP A 130 14.30 -8.70 -2.74
C ASP A 130 14.18 -7.93 -4.05
N LEU A 131 14.79 -6.73 -4.11
CA LEU A 131 14.68 -5.81 -5.24
C LEU A 131 15.32 -6.39 -6.52
N ILE A 132 16.47 -7.04 -6.39
CA ILE A 132 17.22 -7.61 -7.52
C ILE A 132 16.39 -8.73 -8.16
N ARG A 133 15.84 -9.62 -7.34
CA ARG A 133 14.96 -10.70 -7.78
C ARG A 133 13.65 -10.17 -8.35
N MET A 134 13.07 -9.12 -7.76
CA MET A 134 11.87 -8.49 -8.31
C MET A 134 12.11 -8.00 -9.73
N GLN A 135 13.27 -7.41 -10.03
CA GLN A 135 13.61 -7.03 -11.40
C GLN A 135 13.73 -8.23 -12.35
N GLN A 136 14.32 -9.33 -11.90
CA GLN A 136 14.38 -10.57 -12.70
C GLN A 136 12.97 -11.10 -13.00
N PHE A 137 12.04 -11.00 -12.05
CA PHE A 137 10.64 -11.35 -12.29
C PHE A 137 10.00 -10.46 -13.34
N LEU A 138 10.22 -9.14 -13.29
CA LEU A 138 9.67 -8.19 -14.27
C LEU A 138 10.26 -8.38 -15.69
N GLN A 139 11.48 -8.90 -15.83
CA GLN A 139 12.01 -9.27 -17.14
C GLN A 139 11.20 -10.41 -17.78
N SER A 140 10.69 -11.34 -16.97
CA SER A 140 9.87 -12.47 -17.44
C SER A 140 8.38 -12.12 -17.50
N LEU A 141 7.94 -11.20 -16.64
CA LEU A 141 6.56 -10.76 -16.49
C LEU A 141 6.46 -9.23 -16.64
N PRO A 142 6.73 -8.67 -17.83
CA PRO A 142 6.83 -7.22 -18.04
C PRO A 142 5.50 -6.48 -17.80
N GLU A 143 4.37 -7.18 -17.85
CA GLU A 143 3.04 -6.61 -17.61
C GLU A 143 2.52 -6.82 -16.18
N LEU A 144 3.32 -7.44 -15.29
CA LEU A 144 2.91 -7.68 -13.91
C LEU A 144 2.59 -6.34 -13.22
N ARG A 145 1.38 -6.21 -12.67
CA ARG A 145 0.93 -4.98 -12.02
C ARG A 145 1.34 -4.97 -10.57
N LEU A 146 1.95 -3.87 -10.12
CA LEU A 146 2.49 -3.73 -8.77
C LEU A 146 1.75 -2.69 -7.96
N THR A 147 1.63 -2.96 -6.66
CA THR A 147 1.56 -1.92 -5.63
C THR A 147 2.97 -1.70 -5.14
N ILE A 148 3.54 -0.51 -5.39
CA ILE A 148 4.91 -0.23 -4.98
C ILE A 148 4.90 0.43 -3.59
N ASP A 149 5.53 -0.24 -2.64
CA ASP A 149 5.97 0.31 -1.35
C ASP A 149 7.51 0.25 -1.28
N TYR A 150 8.16 1.38 -1.55
CA TYR A 150 9.61 1.48 -1.52
C TYR A 150 10.21 1.31 -0.12
N SER A 151 9.43 1.51 0.95
CA SER A 151 9.93 1.46 2.33
C SER A 151 10.47 0.06 2.68
N HIS A 152 9.92 -0.98 2.06
CA HIS A 152 10.36 -2.35 2.23
C HIS A 152 11.75 -2.64 1.64
N TYR A 153 12.08 -2.07 0.49
CA TYR A 153 13.42 -2.20 -0.08
C TYR A 153 14.44 -1.33 0.65
N VAL A 154 14.04 -0.14 1.09
CA VAL A 154 14.89 0.74 1.89
C VAL A 154 15.31 0.04 3.19
N VAL A 155 14.37 -0.55 3.94
CA VAL A 155 14.71 -1.27 5.18
C VAL A 155 15.45 -2.59 4.92
N ALA A 156 15.05 -3.37 3.91
CA ALA A 156 15.68 -4.67 3.66
C ALA A 156 17.11 -4.54 3.11
N GLY A 157 17.41 -3.45 2.41
CA GLY A 157 18.74 -3.16 1.86
C GLY A 157 19.62 -2.28 2.76
N GLU A 158 19.19 -1.95 3.98
CA GLU A 158 19.88 -1.01 4.89
C GLU A 158 20.24 0.34 4.23
N LEU A 159 19.33 0.85 3.39
CA LEU A 159 19.54 2.04 2.56
C LEU A 159 19.34 3.35 3.35
N HIS A 160 20.24 3.62 4.30
CA HIS A 160 20.31 4.90 5.03
C HIS A 160 20.80 6.07 4.14
N THR A 161 21.46 5.74 3.03
CA THR A 161 21.74 6.65 1.92
C THR A 161 21.36 5.98 0.61
N ILE A 162 20.89 6.75 -0.36
CA ILE A 162 20.48 6.24 -1.66
C ILE A 162 21.62 6.42 -2.66
N SER A 163 22.27 5.31 -3.02
CA SER A 163 23.29 5.30 -4.08
C SER A 163 22.64 5.44 -5.47
N PRO A 164 23.39 5.89 -6.49
CA PRO A 164 22.88 5.92 -7.86
C PRO A 164 22.42 4.55 -8.38
N GLU A 165 23.07 3.48 -7.94
CA GLU A 165 22.68 2.09 -8.26
C GLU A 165 21.33 1.75 -7.64
N ALA A 166 21.13 2.03 -6.35
CA ALA A 166 19.86 1.80 -5.68
C ALA A 166 18.74 2.62 -6.32
N GLU A 167 18.98 3.90 -6.61
CA GLU A 167 18.04 4.77 -7.31
C GLU A 167 17.62 4.17 -8.65
N GLN A 168 18.58 3.75 -9.48
CA GLN A 168 18.29 3.11 -10.77
C GLN A 168 17.44 1.85 -10.60
N LEU A 169 17.73 1.01 -9.61
CA LEU A 169 17.00 -0.23 -9.39
C LEU A 169 15.56 0.02 -8.92
N LEU A 170 15.35 1.01 -8.03
CA LEU A 170 14.03 1.38 -7.52
C LEU A 170 13.15 2.02 -8.61
N GLN A 171 13.73 2.91 -9.43
CA GLN A 171 13.00 3.58 -10.51
C GLN A 171 12.67 2.63 -11.67
N ALA A 172 13.38 1.52 -11.83
CA ALA A 172 13.05 0.51 -12.84
C ALA A 172 11.71 -0.19 -12.61
N LEU A 173 11.11 -0.07 -11.40
CA LEU A 173 9.80 -0.64 -11.10
C LEU A 173 8.63 0.21 -11.61
N LEU A 174 8.87 1.49 -11.93
CA LEU A 174 7.82 2.45 -12.29
C LEU A 174 6.90 2.04 -13.45
N PRO A 175 7.38 1.38 -14.52
CA PRO A 175 6.52 0.92 -15.61
C PRO A 175 5.41 -0.04 -15.16
N ASN A 176 5.61 -0.71 -14.03
CA ASN A 176 4.68 -1.70 -13.47
C ASN A 176 3.78 -1.11 -12.36
N ALA A 177 3.97 0.16 -11.99
CA ALA A 177 3.22 0.82 -10.93
C ALA A 177 1.73 0.97 -11.31
N SER A 178 0.86 0.21 -10.64
CA SER A 178 -0.59 0.35 -10.72
C SER A 178 -1.20 0.97 -9.47
N SER A 179 -0.46 0.95 -8.36
CA SER A 179 -0.74 1.65 -7.10
C SER A 179 0.58 1.92 -6.37
N ILE A 180 0.56 2.86 -5.42
CA ILE A 180 1.65 3.04 -4.45
C ILE A 180 1.12 3.06 -3.02
N HIS A 181 1.95 2.54 -2.12
CA HIS A 181 1.78 2.67 -0.68
C HIS A 181 2.81 3.67 -0.15
N THR A 182 2.35 4.67 0.58
CA THR A 182 3.21 5.76 1.08
C THR A 182 3.55 5.50 2.53
N ARG A 183 4.70 4.88 2.73
CA ARG A 183 5.38 4.72 4.01
C ARG A 183 6.82 5.20 3.86
N ILE A 184 7.39 5.72 4.94
CA ILE A 184 8.78 6.19 4.97
C ILE A 184 9.56 5.29 5.92
N SER A 185 10.68 4.79 5.41
CA SER A 185 11.70 4.07 6.16
C SER A 185 12.98 4.90 6.20
N ASN A 186 13.79 4.73 7.24
CA ASN A 186 15.13 5.30 7.31
C ASN A 186 16.26 4.29 7.00
N GLY A 187 15.90 3.09 6.57
CA GLY A 187 16.86 1.99 6.34
C GLY A 187 16.98 1.03 7.53
N GLU A 188 16.59 1.46 8.74
CA GLU A 188 16.63 0.62 9.94
C GLU A 188 15.23 0.29 10.47
N GLN A 189 14.33 1.27 10.45
CA GLN A 189 12.93 1.10 10.83
C GLN A 189 12.04 1.23 9.59
N ILE A 190 11.14 0.26 9.42
CA ILE A 190 10.19 0.25 8.29
C ILE A 190 9.32 1.50 8.23
N GLN A 191 8.96 2.03 9.39
CA GLN A 191 8.03 3.14 9.52
C GLN A 191 8.60 4.14 10.51
N ILE A 192 8.75 5.37 10.04
CA ILE A 192 9.21 6.48 10.85
C ILE A 192 8.28 7.69 10.66
N ASP A 193 8.30 8.59 11.64
CA ASP A 193 7.72 9.92 11.50
C ASP A 193 8.57 10.75 10.54
N ALA A 194 7.94 11.44 9.58
CA ALA A 194 8.61 12.40 8.71
C ALA A 194 9.09 13.66 9.46
N GLY A 195 8.65 13.83 10.72
CA GLY A 195 8.89 14.98 11.56
C GLY A 195 7.79 16.04 11.43
N PRO A 196 7.65 16.94 12.42
CA PRO A 196 6.55 17.92 12.48
C PRO A 196 6.52 18.88 11.28
N GLU A 197 7.66 19.10 10.63
CA GLU A 197 7.81 19.93 9.44
C GLU A 197 8.21 19.12 8.19
N GLY A 198 8.17 17.78 8.25
CA GLY A 198 8.69 16.94 7.17
C GLY A 198 10.21 17.03 7.00
N ASN A 199 10.93 17.28 8.08
CA ASN A 199 12.36 17.55 8.06
C ASN A 199 13.24 16.28 8.07
N HIS A 200 12.64 15.07 8.06
CA HIS A 200 13.41 13.83 8.01
C HIS A 200 14.19 13.71 6.67
N PRO A 201 15.49 13.38 6.68
CA PRO A 201 16.34 13.39 5.49
C PRO A 201 15.92 12.40 4.40
N MET A 202 15.17 11.36 4.75
CA MET A 202 14.62 10.40 3.77
C MET A 202 13.36 10.89 3.06
N LEU A 203 12.63 11.86 3.62
CA LEU A 203 11.37 12.32 3.03
C LEU A 203 11.54 12.79 1.58
N PRO A 204 12.57 13.59 1.21
CA PRO A 204 12.76 14.02 -0.18
C PRO A 204 12.91 12.86 -1.18
N HIS A 205 13.54 11.75 -0.79
CA HIS A 205 13.68 10.56 -1.63
C HIS A 205 12.31 9.92 -1.88
N PHE A 206 11.57 9.62 -0.82
CA PHE A 206 10.23 9.02 -0.93
C PHE A 206 9.27 9.92 -1.70
N ALA A 207 9.24 11.22 -1.41
CA ALA A 207 8.42 12.18 -2.13
C ALA A 207 8.77 12.22 -3.63
N GLY A 208 10.05 12.21 -3.98
CA GLY A 208 10.50 12.15 -5.37
C GLY A 208 10.08 10.86 -6.08
N TRP A 209 10.18 9.72 -5.40
CA TRP A 209 9.75 8.42 -5.96
C TRP A 209 8.23 8.34 -6.15
N TRP A 210 7.44 8.81 -5.19
CA TRP A 210 5.98 8.87 -5.32
C TRP A 210 5.55 9.80 -6.45
N GLU A 211 6.17 10.98 -6.56
CA GLU A 211 5.93 11.92 -7.66
C GLU A 211 6.26 11.27 -9.01
N SER A 212 7.39 10.55 -9.11
CA SER A 212 7.78 9.85 -10.33
C SER A 212 6.81 8.74 -10.71
N ALA A 213 6.29 7.96 -9.75
CA ALA A 213 5.25 6.95 -10.00
C ALA A 213 3.95 7.58 -10.51
N MET A 214 3.48 8.64 -9.86
CA MET A 214 2.30 9.39 -10.30
C MET A 214 2.47 9.96 -11.71
N ARG A 215 3.62 10.58 -11.99
CA ARG A 215 3.94 11.15 -13.31
C ARG A 215 4.01 10.07 -14.39
N HIS A 216 4.69 8.96 -14.11
CA HIS A 216 4.82 7.85 -15.04
C HIS A 216 3.44 7.27 -15.40
N TRP A 217 2.61 7.03 -14.38
CA TRP A 217 1.26 6.53 -14.58
C TRP A 217 0.40 7.50 -15.40
N ARG A 218 0.48 8.82 -15.15
CA ARG A 218 -0.25 9.83 -15.93
C ARG A 218 0.17 9.85 -17.40
N MET A 219 1.48 9.74 -17.67
CA MET A 219 2.00 9.70 -19.04
C MET A 219 1.59 8.43 -19.79
N ALA A 220 1.54 7.29 -19.10
CA ALA A 220 1.16 6.01 -19.68
C ALA A 220 -0.36 5.87 -19.89
N SER A 221 -1.16 6.49 -19.02
CA SER A 221 -2.63 6.40 -19.03
C SER A 221 -3.24 7.33 -20.08
N LYS A 222 -3.24 6.90 -21.35
CA LYS A 222 -3.94 7.60 -22.45
C LYS A 222 -5.47 7.40 -22.48
N ALA A 223 -6.04 6.74 -21.46
CA ALA A 223 -7.45 6.42 -21.39
C ALA A 223 -8.14 7.24 -20.30
N GLU A 224 -9.26 7.87 -20.65
CA GLU A 224 -10.16 8.56 -19.73
C GLU A 224 -10.70 7.56 -18.66
N ASN A 225 -10.83 8.01 -17.42
CA ASN A 225 -11.46 7.30 -16.27
C ASN A 225 -10.68 6.17 -15.58
N ARG A 226 -9.35 6.12 -15.65
CA ARG A 226 -8.56 5.28 -14.72
C ARG A 226 -8.15 6.11 -13.49
N ASN A 227 -8.14 5.50 -12.31
CA ASN A 227 -7.61 6.09 -11.09
C ASN A 227 -6.25 5.46 -10.75
N PHE A 228 -5.35 6.22 -10.13
CA PHE A 228 -4.10 5.73 -9.56
C PHE A 228 -4.22 5.68 -8.03
N PRO A 229 -4.44 4.51 -7.41
CA PRO A 229 -4.61 4.43 -5.97
C PRO A 229 -3.30 4.73 -5.25
N VAL A 230 -3.35 5.69 -4.33
CA VAL A 230 -2.25 6.05 -3.41
C VAL A 230 -2.74 5.81 -1.99
N VAL A 231 -2.18 4.81 -1.32
CA VAL A 231 -2.59 4.45 0.04
C VAL A 231 -1.63 5.06 1.05
N ILE A 232 -2.17 5.86 1.97
CA ILE A 232 -1.42 6.28 3.16
C ILE A 232 -1.29 5.08 4.11
N GLU A 233 -0.09 4.52 4.18
CA GLU A 233 0.16 3.14 4.62
C GLU A 233 0.90 3.11 5.97
N LEU A 234 0.24 3.62 7.02
CA LEU A 234 0.82 3.64 8.37
C LEU A 234 0.21 2.55 9.26
N GLY A 235 1.04 1.56 9.60
CA GLY A 235 0.69 0.45 10.45
C GLY A 235 0.67 0.81 11.94
N PRO A 236 -0.20 0.20 12.76
CA PRO A 236 -0.10 0.24 14.22
C PRO A 236 1.16 -0.51 14.69
N ALA A 237 1.46 -0.48 15.99
CA ALA A 237 2.48 -1.37 16.55
C ALA A 237 2.25 -2.83 16.09
N PRO A 238 3.31 -3.56 15.67
CA PRO A 238 4.73 -3.22 15.82
C PRO A 238 5.35 -2.41 14.67
N TYR A 239 4.58 -1.92 13.69
CA TYR A 239 5.11 -1.02 12.66
C TYR A 239 5.39 0.36 13.23
N ALA A 240 4.42 0.94 13.94
CA ALA A 240 4.63 2.18 14.68
C ALA A 240 5.58 1.92 15.86
N ILE A 241 6.59 2.77 16.00
CA ILE A 241 7.54 2.70 17.11
C ILE A 241 6.84 3.13 18.40
N THR A 242 7.08 2.39 19.47
CA THR A 242 6.47 2.64 20.78
C THR A 242 7.50 2.99 21.84
N VAL A 243 7.08 3.71 22.89
CA VAL A 243 7.95 4.06 24.02
C VAL A 243 8.40 2.82 24.80
N ASP A 244 7.63 1.73 24.72
CA ASP A 244 7.78 0.51 25.48
C ASP A 244 7.88 -0.73 24.57
N GLU A 245 8.79 -0.68 23.59
CA GLU A 245 8.90 -1.66 22.50
C GLU A 245 9.01 -3.13 22.95
N ALA A 246 9.65 -3.39 24.10
CA ALA A 246 9.80 -4.73 24.67
C ALA A 246 8.60 -5.20 25.52
N ALA A 247 7.59 -4.35 25.71
CA ALA A 247 6.45 -4.58 26.60
C ALA A 247 5.11 -4.51 25.86
N SER A 248 4.19 -3.66 26.30
CA SER A 248 2.80 -3.66 25.86
C SER A 248 2.59 -3.04 24.49
N ARG A 249 3.54 -2.19 24.04
CA ARG A 249 3.48 -1.43 22.79
C ARG A 249 2.19 -0.61 22.64
N GLN A 250 1.71 -0.05 23.75
CA GLN A 250 0.44 0.68 23.78
C GLN A 250 0.58 2.16 23.42
N VAL A 251 1.77 2.74 23.61
CA VAL A 251 1.98 4.18 23.40
C VAL A 251 2.99 4.39 22.27
N GLU A 252 2.47 4.78 21.10
CA GLU A 252 3.27 5.19 19.96
C GLU A 252 4.08 6.45 20.29
N ILE A 253 5.35 6.52 19.88
CA ILE A 253 6.18 7.71 20.08
C ILE A 253 5.71 8.91 19.23
N SER A 254 4.88 8.62 18.23
CA SER A 254 4.48 9.57 17.19
C SER A 254 2.97 9.54 16.98
N ASN A 255 2.37 10.66 16.57
CA ASN A 255 0.93 10.72 16.28
C ASN A 255 0.65 10.26 14.85
N ARG A 256 0.34 8.98 14.68
CA ARG A 256 0.08 8.35 13.38
C ARG A 256 -1.12 8.93 12.63
N TRP A 257 -2.14 9.43 13.32
CA TRP A 257 -3.24 10.14 12.67
C TRP A 257 -2.79 11.44 12.04
N SER A 258 -2.10 12.30 12.80
CA SER A 258 -1.56 13.56 12.30
C SER A 258 -0.58 13.34 11.14
N GLN A 259 0.26 12.31 11.21
CA GLN A 259 1.14 11.92 10.09
C GLN A 259 0.35 11.47 8.86
N SER A 260 -0.73 10.72 9.04
CA SER A 260 -1.57 10.27 7.92
C SER A 260 -2.18 11.46 7.17
N LEU A 261 -2.64 12.49 7.90
CA LEU A 261 -3.13 13.74 7.30
C LEU A 261 -2.01 14.53 6.61
N TYR A 262 -0.82 14.59 7.22
CA TYR A 262 0.35 15.22 6.61
C TYR A 262 0.74 14.56 5.28
N LEU A 263 0.91 13.23 5.28
CA LEU A 263 1.29 12.47 4.08
C LEU A 263 0.22 12.57 2.99
N LYS A 264 -1.07 12.56 3.36
CA LYS A 264 -2.17 12.79 2.42
C LYS A 264 -2.03 14.16 1.74
N GLY A 265 -1.80 15.22 2.51
CA GLY A 265 -1.60 16.57 1.96
C GLY A 265 -0.38 16.64 1.04
N LEU A 266 0.74 16.02 1.43
CA LEU A 266 1.94 15.94 0.60
C LEU A 266 1.67 15.19 -0.72
N VAL A 267 1.00 14.03 -0.67
CA VAL A 267 0.63 13.25 -1.86
C VAL A 267 -0.24 14.06 -2.81
N GLN A 268 -1.21 14.83 -2.29
CA GLN A 268 -2.06 15.70 -3.10
C GLN A 268 -1.24 16.79 -3.82
N GLN A 269 -0.28 17.41 -3.13
CA GLN A 269 0.64 18.38 -3.73
C GLN A 269 1.54 17.74 -4.80
N LEU A 270 2.08 16.55 -4.53
CA LEU A 270 2.89 15.80 -5.50
C LEU A 270 2.06 15.41 -6.73
N TRP A 271 0.80 15.04 -6.54
CA TRP A 271 -0.13 14.73 -7.63
C TRP A 271 -0.39 15.94 -8.53
N GLU A 272 -0.59 17.13 -7.95
CA GLU A 272 -0.72 18.38 -8.70
C GLU A 272 0.54 18.67 -9.50
N LYS A 273 1.72 18.61 -8.86
CA LYS A 273 3.02 18.82 -9.50
C LYS A 273 3.35 17.81 -10.61
N SER A 274 2.82 16.59 -10.51
CA SER A 274 2.97 15.55 -11.55
C SER A 274 2.16 15.84 -12.82
N SER A 275 1.25 16.83 -12.78
CA SER A 275 0.54 17.34 -13.95
C SER A 275 1.43 18.36 -14.67
N PHE A 276 1.66 18.16 -15.96
CA PHE A 276 2.42 19.10 -16.80
C PHE A 276 1.81 20.49 -16.85
#